data_AF-A0A7V0SC26-F1
#
_entry.id   AF-A0A7V0SC26-F1
#
_cell.length_a   1.000
_cell.length_b   1.000
_cell.length_c   1.000
_cell.angle_alpha   90.00
_cell.angle_beta   90.00
_cell.angle_gamma   90.00
#
_symmetry.space_group_name_H-M   'P 1'
#
loop_
_entity.id
_entity.type
_entity.pdbx_description
1 polymer ?
#
loop_
_entity_poly.entity_id
_entity_poly.type
_entity_poly.pdbx_seq_one_letter_code
_entity_poly.pdbx_strand_id
1 'polypeptide(L)'
;PLVLPELAAGYGCMQNRFHLYDIYYHSIYSCDAAPREEPLLRLAALLHDLGKVPTRREGADGDYTFYNHEIVGAKMARKIMRRLKFSNEDIVKVGNLVSNHMFHYTEEWTDGAVRRFMRKVGMENLDDLVMLRIADRRGNGMRNGMPRPIKVLKRRIDGIIEAENAITVRDLDIDGHVIMDEFSVPPGPIIGAILNELLEMVLDRPEMNTRETLLEQAREAYARLKDDERLHRPGRKTKPSDDEVS
;
A
#
# COMPACT_ATOMS: atom_id res chain seq x y z
N PRO A 1 2.94 -14.90 30.23
CA PRO A 1 2.70 -13.63 29.52
C PRO A 1 2.19 -13.93 28.10
N LEU A 2 1.25 -13.16 27.57
CA LEU A 2 0.76 -13.35 26.20
C LEU A 2 1.79 -12.86 25.17
N VAL A 3 2.06 -13.67 24.14
CA VAL A 3 3.01 -13.32 23.06
C VAL A 3 2.44 -12.26 22.12
N LEU A 4 1.14 -12.33 21.83
CA LEU A 4 0.43 -11.43 20.93
C LEU A 4 -0.87 -10.90 21.58
N PRO A 5 -0.78 -10.00 22.58
CA PRO A 5 -1.95 -9.47 23.27
C PRO A 5 -2.92 -8.73 22.34
N GLU A 6 -2.43 -8.15 21.24
CA GLU A 6 -3.25 -7.47 20.23
C GLU A 6 -4.21 -8.42 19.51
N LEU A 7 -3.79 -9.68 19.28
CA LEU A 7 -4.66 -10.72 18.74
C LEU A 7 -5.68 -11.15 19.80
N ALA A 8 -5.24 -11.39 21.03
CA ALA A 8 -6.14 -11.78 22.13
C ALA A 8 -7.24 -10.75 22.39
N ALA A 9 -6.96 -9.46 22.20
CA ALA A 9 -7.95 -8.38 22.31
C ALA A 9 -9.07 -8.47 21.26
N GLY A 10 -8.90 -9.23 20.18
CA GLY A 10 -9.93 -9.51 19.19
C GLY A 10 -10.94 -10.59 19.60
N TYR A 11 -10.65 -11.34 20.67
CA TYR A 11 -11.52 -12.42 21.14
C TYR A 11 -12.83 -11.87 21.71
N GLY A 12 -13.97 -12.35 21.21
CA GLY A 12 -15.30 -11.83 21.53
C GLY A 12 -15.61 -10.48 20.89
N CYS A 13 -14.69 -9.88 20.13
CA CYS A 13 -14.91 -8.62 19.44
C CYS A 13 -15.61 -8.88 18.11
N MET A 14 -16.95 -8.95 18.15
CA MET A 14 -17.78 -9.23 16.97
C MET A 14 -17.57 -8.18 15.87
N GLN A 15 -17.56 -8.69 14.64
CA GLN A 15 -17.44 -7.91 13.42
C GLN A 15 -18.83 -7.55 12.88
N ASN A 16 -18.87 -6.94 11.69
CA ASN A 16 -20.14 -6.63 11.05
C ASN A 16 -20.84 -7.87 10.47
N ARG A 17 -22.08 -7.70 10.00
CA ARG A 17 -22.92 -8.77 9.43
C ARG A 17 -22.29 -9.60 8.29
N PHE A 18 -21.16 -9.15 7.73
CA PHE A 18 -20.44 -9.83 6.65
C PHE A 18 -19.34 -10.78 7.14
N HIS A 19 -19.27 -11.05 8.45
CA HIS A 19 -18.30 -11.98 9.04
C HIS A 19 -19.02 -12.96 9.99
N LEU A 20 -18.72 -14.25 9.86
CA LEU A 20 -19.25 -15.28 10.76
C LEU A 20 -18.56 -15.26 12.14
N TYR A 21 -17.32 -14.79 12.17
CA TYR A 21 -16.43 -14.90 13.33
C TYR A 21 -16.07 -13.53 13.92
N ASP A 22 -15.71 -13.53 15.20
CA ASP A 22 -15.03 -12.38 15.80
C ASP A 22 -13.67 -12.12 15.15
N ILE A 23 -13.03 -11.00 15.52
CA ILE A 23 -11.75 -10.60 14.95
C ILE A 23 -10.65 -11.65 15.21
N TYR A 24 -10.66 -12.31 16.37
CA TYR A 24 -9.67 -13.33 16.73
C TYR A 24 -9.75 -14.54 15.79
N TYR A 25 -10.91 -15.19 15.74
CA TYR A 25 -11.09 -16.39 14.92
C TYR A 25 -10.98 -16.08 13.43
N HIS A 26 -11.49 -14.92 12.98
CA HIS A 26 -11.28 -14.48 11.61
C HIS A 26 -9.79 -14.37 11.27
N SER A 27 -8.99 -13.75 12.13
CA SER A 27 -7.53 -13.64 11.92
C SER A 27 -6.84 -15.00 11.86
N ILE A 28 -7.25 -15.95 12.71
CA ILE A 28 -6.72 -17.32 12.71
C ILE A 28 -7.09 -18.06 11.42
N TYR A 29 -8.36 -18.02 11.00
CA TYR A 29 -8.80 -18.72 9.79
C TYR A 29 -8.24 -18.09 8.52
N SER A 30 -8.10 -16.76 8.48
CA SER A 30 -7.41 -16.06 7.39
C SER A 30 -5.95 -16.46 7.31
N CYS A 31 -5.25 -16.56 8.45
CA CYS A 31 -3.88 -17.08 8.51
C CYS A 31 -3.79 -18.53 8.02
N ASP A 32 -4.72 -19.41 8.44
CA ASP A 32 -4.73 -20.81 8.00
C ASP A 32 -4.96 -20.96 6.50
N ALA A 33 -5.87 -20.15 5.93
CA ALA A 33 -6.23 -20.15 4.52
C ALA A 33 -5.15 -19.59 3.58
N ALA A 34 -4.17 -18.84 4.10
CA ALA A 34 -3.04 -18.34 3.33
C ALA A 34 -2.04 -19.48 3.01
N PRO A 35 -1.31 -19.42 1.87
CA PRO A 35 -0.33 -20.44 1.47
C PRO A 35 0.65 -20.79 2.60
N ARG A 36 0.92 -22.08 2.79
CA ARG A 36 1.72 -22.57 3.95
C ARG A 36 3.19 -22.23 3.82
N GLU A 37 3.65 -22.13 2.59
CA GLU A 37 5.02 -21.89 2.17
C GLU A 37 5.39 -20.40 2.27
N GLU A 38 4.42 -19.52 2.49
CA GLU A 38 4.58 -18.06 2.51
C GLU A 38 4.39 -17.47 3.92
N PRO A 39 5.41 -17.55 4.81
CA PRO A 39 5.27 -17.18 6.22
C PRO A 39 4.92 -15.69 6.43
N LEU A 40 5.46 -14.79 5.61
CA LEU A 40 5.17 -13.35 5.71
C LEU A 40 3.72 -13.04 5.29
N LEU A 41 3.21 -13.73 4.27
CA LEU A 41 1.82 -13.60 3.85
C LEU A 41 0.86 -14.13 4.92
N ARG A 42 1.19 -15.28 5.54
CA ARG A 42 0.43 -15.81 6.69
C ARG A 42 0.43 -14.84 7.86
N LEU A 43 1.57 -14.20 8.13
CA LEU A 43 1.66 -13.19 9.17
C LEU A 43 0.82 -11.95 8.81
N ALA A 44 0.84 -11.49 7.56
CA ALA A 44 -0.04 -10.42 7.11
C ALA A 44 -1.52 -10.80 7.30
N ALA A 45 -1.92 -12.01 6.93
CA ALA A 45 -3.28 -12.52 7.14
C ALA A 45 -3.68 -12.63 8.62
N LEU A 46 -2.75 -12.98 9.51
CA LEU A 46 -3.01 -12.98 10.95
C LEU A 46 -3.19 -11.56 11.52
N LEU A 47 -2.52 -10.57 10.94
CA LEU A 47 -2.45 -9.22 11.51
C LEU A 47 -3.40 -8.21 10.84
N HIS A 48 -3.91 -8.50 9.64
CA HIS A 48 -4.53 -7.50 8.77
C HIS A 48 -5.67 -6.70 9.43
N ASP A 49 -6.49 -7.40 10.21
CA ASP A 49 -7.71 -6.87 10.79
C ASP A 49 -7.60 -6.51 12.27
N LEU A 50 -6.43 -6.62 12.89
CA LEU A 50 -6.26 -6.23 14.30
C LEU A 50 -6.54 -4.74 14.54
N GLY A 51 -6.41 -3.93 13.49
CA GLY A 51 -6.80 -2.52 13.51
C GLY A 51 -8.30 -2.30 13.75
N LYS A 52 -9.16 -3.30 13.53
CA LYS A 52 -10.60 -3.22 13.80
C LYS A 52 -10.90 -3.06 15.29
N VAL A 53 -10.10 -3.66 16.18
CA VAL A 53 -10.31 -3.57 17.63
C VAL A 53 -10.35 -2.13 18.14
N PRO A 54 -9.32 -1.28 17.93
CA PRO A 54 -9.35 0.11 18.38
C PRO A 54 -10.28 1.03 17.56
N THR A 55 -10.62 0.66 16.31
CA THR A 55 -11.46 1.49 15.42
C THR A 55 -12.94 1.12 15.43
N ARG A 56 -13.32 0.03 16.12
CA ARG A 56 -14.71 -0.41 16.21
C ARG A 56 -15.60 0.69 16.79
N ARG A 57 -16.68 1.00 16.10
CA ARG A 57 -17.75 1.89 16.55
C ARG A 57 -19.11 1.26 16.20
N GLU A 58 -20.12 1.56 17.00
CA GLU A 58 -21.51 1.22 16.64
C GLU A 58 -21.95 2.11 15.46
N GLY A 59 -22.55 1.48 14.46
CA GLY A 59 -23.18 2.12 13.31
C GLY A 59 -24.62 2.51 13.60
N ALA A 60 -25.16 3.41 12.78
CA ALA A 60 -26.54 3.89 12.91
C ALA A 60 -27.61 2.79 12.69
N ASP A 61 -27.22 1.70 12.03
CA ASP A 61 -28.03 0.53 11.73
C ASP A 61 -27.94 -0.58 12.80
N GLY A 62 -27.22 -0.33 13.90
CA GLY A 62 -26.95 -1.32 14.93
C GLY A 62 -25.85 -2.32 14.57
N ASP A 63 -25.16 -2.14 13.43
CA ASP A 63 -23.99 -2.93 13.03
C ASP A 63 -22.67 -2.27 13.49
N TYR A 64 -21.52 -2.85 13.20
CA TYR A 64 -20.21 -2.26 13.53
C TYR A 64 -19.51 -1.62 12.33
N THR A 65 -18.88 -0.46 12.58
CA THR A 65 -18.02 0.24 11.62
C THR A 65 -16.56 0.24 12.08
N PHE A 66 -15.63 0.29 11.13
CA PHE A 66 -14.18 0.13 11.35
C PHE A 66 -13.37 1.09 10.46
N TYR A 67 -13.68 2.38 10.53
CA TYR A 67 -13.04 3.36 9.67
C TYR A 67 -11.52 3.41 9.85
N ASN A 68 -10.79 3.35 8.73
CA ASN A 68 -9.32 3.38 8.66
C ASN A 68 -8.62 2.23 9.42
N HIS A 69 -9.29 1.10 9.64
CA HIS A 69 -8.70 -0.04 10.36
C HIS A 69 -7.48 -0.60 9.64
N GLU A 70 -7.40 -0.51 8.31
CA GLU A 70 -6.24 -0.92 7.52
C GLU A 70 -5.01 -0.05 7.81
N ILE A 71 -5.20 1.25 8.04
CA ILE A 71 -4.12 2.19 8.38
C ILE A 71 -3.66 1.97 9.83
N VAL A 72 -4.60 1.86 10.77
CA VAL A 72 -4.30 1.59 12.18
C VAL A 72 -3.68 0.21 12.33
N GLY A 73 -4.25 -0.79 11.67
CA GLY A 73 -3.78 -2.18 11.62
C GLY A 73 -2.37 -2.27 11.06
N ALA A 74 -2.05 -1.56 9.97
CA ALA A 74 -0.70 -1.54 9.42
C ALA A 74 0.32 -0.90 10.38
N LYS A 75 -0.07 0.12 11.16
CA LYS A 75 0.79 0.69 12.22
C LYS A 75 0.99 -0.31 13.36
N MET A 76 -0.06 -1.01 13.76
CA MET A 76 -0.01 -2.06 14.79
C MET A 76 0.88 -3.23 14.34
N ALA A 77 0.69 -3.74 13.12
CA ALA A 77 1.48 -4.83 12.56
C ALA A 77 2.98 -4.51 12.57
N ARG A 78 3.37 -3.32 12.10
CA ARG A 78 4.77 -2.89 12.14
C ARG A 78 5.32 -2.80 13.58
N LYS A 79 4.52 -2.35 14.56
CA LYS A 79 4.91 -2.30 15.97
C LYS A 79 5.10 -3.70 16.56
N ILE A 80 4.18 -4.62 16.26
CA ILE A 80 4.24 -6.02 16.67
C ILE A 80 5.50 -6.67 16.11
N MET A 81 5.76 -6.54 14.81
CA MET A 81 6.91 -7.16 14.16
C MET A 81 8.24 -6.57 14.64
N ARG A 82 8.31 -5.26 14.92
CA ARG A 82 9.47 -4.65 15.58
C ARG A 82 9.73 -5.22 16.96
N ARG A 83 8.68 -5.42 17.76
CA ARG A 83 8.79 -6.08 19.09
C ARG A 83 9.30 -7.50 18.95
N LEU A 84 8.86 -8.22 17.91
CA LEU A 84 9.28 -9.59 17.59
C LEU A 84 10.61 -9.68 16.81
N LYS A 85 11.31 -8.56 16.59
CA LYS A 85 12.65 -8.48 15.97
C LYS A 85 12.73 -8.98 14.53
N PHE A 86 11.66 -8.83 13.75
CA PHE A 86 11.72 -9.05 12.29
C PHE A 86 12.62 -8.03 11.60
N SER A 87 13.09 -8.37 10.39
CA SER A 87 13.88 -7.46 9.57
C SER A 87 13.06 -6.23 9.14
N ASN A 88 13.73 -5.12 8.83
CA ASN A 88 13.07 -3.91 8.34
C ASN A 88 12.31 -4.18 7.02
N GLU A 89 12.86 -5.03 6.15
CA GLU A 89 12.24 -5.43 4.90
C GLU A 89 10.93 -6.19 5.13
N ASP A 90 10.93 -7.18 6.02
CA ASP A 90 9.72 -7.94 6.38
C ASP A 90 8.64 -7.03 6.98
N ILE A 91 9.05 -6.10 7.86
CA ILE A 91 8.16 -5.12 8.49
C ILE A 91 7.52 -4.22 7.43
N VAL A 92 8.29 -3.79 6.43
CA VAL A 92 7.79 -2.97 5.31
C VAL A 92 6.81 -3.78 4.48
N LYS A 93 7.19 -5.00 4.05
CA LYS A 93 6.35 -5.90 3.24
C LYS A 93 5.01 -6.21 3.92
N VAL A 94 5.03 -6.74 5.14
CA VAL A 94 3.80 -7.09 5.87
C VAL A 94 2.97 -5.84 6.17
N GLY A 95 3.61 -4.75 6.59
CA GLY A 95 2.92 -3.48 6.81
C GLY A 95 2.24 -2.94 5.55
N ASN A 96 2.86 -3.12 4.39
CA ASN A 96 2.32 -2.72 3.09
C ASN A 96 1.11 -3.58 2.67
N LEU A 97 1.22 -4.91 2.81
CA LEU A 97 0.11 -5.84 2.57
C LEU A 97 -1.08 -5.52 3.47
N VAL A 98 -0.85 -5.32 4.77
CA VAL A 98 -1.91 -4.93 5.72
C VAL A 98 -2.51 -3.56 5.38
N SER A 99 -1.74 -2.56 4.95
CA SER A 99 -2.34 -1.26 4.60
C SER A 99 -3.19 -1.28 3.33
N ASN A 100 -2.97 -2.26 2.45
CA ASN A 100 -3.62 -2.35 1.15
C ASN A 100 -4.61 -3.53 1.02
N HIS A 101 -4.78 -4.35 2.06
CA HIS A 101 -5.63 -5.55 2.02
C HIS A 101 -7.08 -5.24 1.63
N MET A 102 -7.55 -4.04 1.98
CA MET A 102 -8.84 -3.51 1.54
C MET A 102 -8.71 -2.90 0.14
N PHE A 103 -9.28 -3.58 -0.84
CA PHE A 103 -9.54 -3.00 -2.16
C PHE A 103 -10.83 -3.55 -2.78
N HIS A 104 -11.42 -2.73 -3.65
CA HIS A 104 -12.63 -3.05 -4.41
C HIS A 104 -12.42 -2.67 -5.87
N TYR A 105 -12.08 -3.67 -6.68
CA TYR A 105 -11.95 -3.50 -8.12
C TYR A 105 -13.33 -3.59 -8.79
N THR A 106 -13.58 -2.66 -9.71
CA THR A 106 -14.71 -2.67 -10.64
C THR A 106 -14.17 -2.65 -12.07
N GLU A 107 -14.94 -3.15 -13.03
CA GLU A 107 -14.53 -3.16 -14.45
C GLU A 107 -14.41 -1.73 -15.05
N GLU A 108 -14.87 -0.71 -14.32
CA GLU A 108 -14.78 0.72 -14.70
C GLU A 108 -13.39 1.33 -14.48
N TRP A 109 -12.47 0.63 -13.78
CA TRP A 109 -11.11 1.13 -13.61
C TRP A 109 -10.44 1.32 -14.97
N THR A 110 -9.89 2.50 -15.24
CA THR A 110 -9.01 2.72 -16.40
C THR A 110 -7.68 1.97 -16.21
N ASP A 111 -6.92 1.77 -17.27
CA ASP A 111 -5.57 1.17 -17.13
C ASP A 111 -4.68 2.03 -16.23
N GLY A 112 -4.81 3.37 -16.29
CA GLY A 112 -4.12 4.25 -15.35
C GLY A 112 -4.52 4.04 -13.89
N ALA A 113 -5.80 3.75 -13.60
CA ALA A 113 -6.22 3.35 -12.25
C ALA A 113 -5.58 2.03 -11.80
N VAL A 114 -5.43 1.05 -12.72
CA VAL A 114 -4.72 -0.20 -12.43
C VAL A 114 -3.24 0.07 -12.17
N ARG A 115 -2.56 0.88 -12.99
CA ARG A 115 -1.14 1.23 -12.77
C ARG A 115 -0.93 1.98 -11.44
N ARG A 116 -1.82 2.91 -11.08
CA ARG A 116 -1.80 3.57 -9.77
C ARG A 116 -1.94 2.58 -8.61
N PHE A 117 -2.81 1.59 -8.75
CA PHE A 117 -2.94 0.51 -7.78
C PHE A 117 -1.65 -0.32 -7.69
N MET A 118 -1.07 -0.71 -8.84
CA MET A 118 0.20 -1.43 -8.89
C MET A 118 1.33 -0.66 -8.21
N ARG A 119 1.45 0.63 -8.52
CA ARG A 119 2.43 1.53 -7.88
C ARG A 119 2.23 1.62 -6.37
N LYS A 120 0.98 1.79 -5.91
CA LYS A 120 0.65 1.92 -4.49
C LYS A 120 1.05 0.66 -3.70
N VAL A 121 0.88 -0.51 -4.30
CA VAL A 121 1.17 -1.81 -3.68
C VAL A 121 2.64 -2.21 -3.84
N GLY A 122 3.31 -1.77 -4.90
CA GLY A 122 4.62 -2.28 -5.30
C GLY A 122 4.47 -3.59 -6.08
N MET A 123 5.14 -3.68 -7.22
CA MET A 123 4.98 -4.79 -8.17
C MET A 123 5.29 -6.15 -7.53
N GLU A 124 6.29 -6.19 -6.67
CA GLU A 124 6.75 -7.38 -5.95
C GLU A 124 5.74 -7.91 -4.92
N ASN A 125 4.73 -7.12 -4.55
CA ASN A 125 3.73 -7.49 -3.54
C ASN A 125 2.34 -7.77 -4.12
N LEU A 126 2.16 -7.66 -5.44
CA LEU A 126 0.84 -7.74 -6.08
C LEU A 126 0.20 -9.12 -5.92
N ASP A 127 0.95 -10.18 -6.21
CA ASP A 127 0.45 -11.55 -6.07
C ASP A 127 0.14 -11.88 -4.60
N ASP A 128 1.01 -11.47 -3.67
CA ASP A 128 0.79 -11.63 -2.24
C ASP A 128 -0.47 -10.91 -1.76
N LEU A 129 -0.73 -9.69 -2.28
CA LEU A 129 -1.93 -8.94 -1.92
C LEU A 129 -3.21 -9.64 -2.43
N VAL A 130 -3.16 -10.20 -3.66
CA VAL A 130 -4.27 -11.00 -4.20
C VAL A 130 -4.49 -12.24 -3.35
N MET A 131 -3.44 -12.95 -2.98
CA MET A 131 -3.53 -14.14 -2.12
C MET A 131 -4.04 -13.79 -0.71
N LEU A 132 -3.60 -12.68 -0.14
CA LEU A 132 -4.10 -12.16 1.14
C LEU A 132 -5.61 -11.93 1.05
N ARG A 133 -6.09 -11.33 -0.03
CA ARG A 133 -7.53 -11.06 -0.22
C ARG A 133 -8.35 -12.35 -0.34
N ILE A 134 -7.79 -13.41 -0.93
CA ILE A 134 -8.44 -14.73 -0.98
C ILE A 134 -8.48 -15.35 0.41
N ALA A 135 -7.37 -15.27 1.15
CA ALA A 135 -7.24 -15.81 2.50
C ALA A 135 -8.21 -15.12 3.48
N ASP A 136 -8.25 -13.79 3.50
CA ASP A 136 -9.23 -12.96 4.21
C ASP A 136 -10.67 -13.42 3.88
N ARG A 137 -11.00 -13.50 2.59
CA ARG A 137 -12.34 -13.91 2.16
C ARG A 137 -12.71 -15.32 2.61
N ARG A 138 -11.77 -16.27 2.62
CA ARG A 138 -12.00 -17.64 3.15
C ARG A 138 -12.14 -17.63 4.68
N GLY A 139 -11.30 -16.87 5.36
CA GLY A 139 -11.30 -16.74 6.82
C GLY A 139 -12.55 -16.04 7.37
N ASN A 140 -13.36 -15.38 6.53
CA ASN A 140 -14.64 -14.82 6.95
C ASN A 140 -15.75 -15.86 7.17
N GLY A 141 -15.57 -17.10 6.67
CA GLY A 141 -16.48 -18.23 6.85
C GLY A 141 -17.75 -18.25 5.97
N MET A 142 -18.00 -17.21 5.17
CA MET A 142 -19.22 -17.08 4.37
C MET A 142 -18.99 -17.04 2.86
N ARG A 143 -17.73 -16.96 2.43
CA ARG A 143 -17.40 -16.74 1.02
C ARG A 143 -16.25 -17.64 0.60
N ASN A 144 -16.41 -18.31 -0.54
CA ASN A 144 -15.39 -19.20 -1.11
C ASN A 144 -14.96 -18.75 -2.51
N GLY A 145 -13.77 -19.21 -2.90
CA GLY A 145 -13.21 -19.01 -4.23
C GLY A 145 -12.70 -17.59 -4.51
N MET A 146 -11.96 -17.45 -5.61
CA MET A 146 -11.51 -16.15 -6.12
C MET A 146 -12.66 -15.45 -6.86
N PRO A 147 -13.09 -14.25 -6.41
CA PRO A 147 -14.15 -13.49 -7.09
C PRO A 147 -13.78 -13.15 -8.53
N ARG A 148 -14.78 -13.12 -9.42
CA ARG A 148 -14.59 -12.70 -10.83
C ARG A 148 -13.86 -11.35 -10.96
N PRO A 149 -14.19 -10.29 -10.19
CA PRO A 149 -13.47 -9.01 -10.28
C PRO A 149 -11.96 -9.16 -10.00
N ILE A 150 -11.58 -9.99 -9.03
CA ILE A 150 -10.16 -10.24 -8.70
C ILE A 150 -9.45 -10.98 -9.84
N LYS A 151 -10.11 -11.97 -10.46
CA LYS A 151 -9.58 -12.66 -11.65
C LYS A 151 -9.35 -11.70 -12.81
N VAL A 152 -10.28 -10.77 -13.04
CA VAL A 152 -10.18 -9.76 -14.10
C VAL A 152 -9.04 -8.79 -13.79
N LEU A 153 -8.95 -8.27 -12.57
CA LEU A 153 -7.84 -7.41 -12.14
C LEU A 153 -6.49 -8.09 -12.35
N LYS A 154 -6.34 -9.36 -11.94
CA LYS A 154 -5.08 -10.09 -12.14
C LYS A 154 -4.68 -10.14 -13.62
N ARG A 155 -5.59 -10.49 -14.52
CA ARG A 155 -5.29 -10.50 -15.96
C ARG A 155 -4.87 -9.13 -16.50
N ARG A 156 -5.46 -8.04 -16.00
CA ARG A 156 -5.08 -6.68 -16.41
C ARG A 156 -3.71 -6.28 -15.89
N ILE A 157 -3.39 -6.65 -14.65
CA ILE A 157 -2.04 -6.48 -14.09
C ILE A 157 -1.03 -7.22 -14.96
N ASP A 158 -1.29 -8.50 -15.25
CA ASP A 158 -0.40 -9.34 -16.07
C ASP A 158 -0.17 -8.68 -17.46
N GLY A 159 -1.23 -8.22 -18.13
CA GLY A 159 -1.10 -7.54 -19.43
C GLY A 159 -0.40 -6.18 -19.39
N ILE A 160 -0.50 -5.42 -18.28
CA ILE A 160 0.23 -4.16 -18.11
C ILE A 160 1.73 -4.42 -17.93
N ILE A 161 2.09 -5.48 -17.20
CA ILE A 161 3.48 -5.90 -16.98
C ILE A 161 4.10 -6.36 -18.31
N GLU A 162 3.39 -7.19 -19.07
CA GLU A 162 3.84 -7.69 -20.38
C GLU A 162 4.08 -6.57 -21.40
N ALA A 163 3.33 -5.47 -21.31
CA ALA A 163 3.47 -4.30 -22.17
C ALA A 163 4.58 -3.32 -21.74
N GLU A 164 5.40 -3.65 -20.73
CA GLU A 164 6.53 -2.84 -20.23
C GLU A 164 6.18 -1.37 -19.93
N ASN A 165 4.96 -1.12 -19.41
CA ASN A 165 4.52 0.23 -19.11
C ASN A 165 5.25 0.83 -17.91
N ALA A 166 5.49 2.14 -17.93
CA ALA A 166 6.01 2.88 -16.78
C ALA A 166 5.00 2.88 -15.61
N ILE A 167 5.46 2.50 -14.42
CA ILE A 167 4.64 2.37 -13.20
C ILE A 167 5.23 3.19 -12.05
N THR A 168 6.53 3.38 -12.05
CA THR A 168 7.30 4.09 -11.04
C THR A 168 8.08 5.25 -11.66
N VAL A 169 8.58 6.16 -10.81
CA VAL A 169 9.38 7.31 -11.27
C VAL A 169 10.66 6.86 -12.00
N ARG A 170 11.19 5.68 -11.65
CA ARG A 170 12.40 5.13 -12.28
C ARG A 170 12.16 4.64 -13.72
N ASP A 171 10.90 4.46 -14.09
CA ASP A 171 10.51 4.02 -15.44
C ASP A 171 10.30 5.22 -16.38
N LEU A 172 10.40 6.46 -15.87
CA LEU A 172 10.35 7.65 -16.70
C LEU A 172 11.62 7.77 -17.56
N ASP A 173 11.47 8.24 -18.79
CA ASP A 173 12.57 8.46 -19.74
C ASP A 173 13.48 9.67 -19.35
N ILE A 174 13.15 10.34 -18.24
CA ILE A 174 13.98 11.33 -17.57
C ILE A 174 14.04 11.05 -16.07
N ASP A 175 15.15 11.44 -15.44
CA ASP A 175 15.37 11.30 -14.01
C ASP A 175 15.56 12.65 -13.31
N GLY A 176 15.86 12.61 -12.02
CA GLY A 176 16.10 13.82 -11.24
C GLY A 176 17.32 14.63 -11.71
N HIS A 177 18.34 13.99 -12.29
CA HIS A 177 19.51 14.70 -12.80
C HIS A 177 19.16 15.56 -14.01
N VAL A 178 18.36 15.01 -14.94
CA VAL A 178 17.86 15.77 -16.08
C VAL A 178 17.06 16.99 -15.63
N ILE A 179 16.19 16.86 -14.61
CA ILE A 179 15.42 17.98 -14.06
C ILE A 179 16.34 19.03 -13.39
N MET A 180 17.37 18.59 -12.66
CA MET A 180 18.35 19.49 -12.04
C MET A 180 19.09 20.32 -13.08
N ASP A 181 19.57 19.68 -14.14
CA ASP A 181 20.33 20.33 -15.20
C ASP A 181 19.46 21.31 -16.01
N GLU A 182 18.24 20.89 -16.38
CA GLU A 182 17.29 21.70 -17.18
C GLU A 182 16.91 23.01 -16.46
N PHE A 183 16.65 22.97 -15.15
CA PHE A 183 16.15 24.12 -14.39
C PHE A 183 17.21 24.79 -13.52
N SER A 184 18.44 24.28 -13.51
CA SER A 184 19.53 24.75 -12.63
C SER A 184 19.12 24.78 -11.14
N VAL A 185 18.38 23.77 -10.69
CA VAL A 185 17.92 23.66 -9.29
C VAL A 185 18.73 22.62 -8.52
N PRO A 186 19.04 22.87 -7.23
CA PRO A 186 19.72 21.88 -6.39
C PRO A 186 18.79 20.70 -6.05
N PRO A 187 19.35 19.57 -5.58
CA PRO A 187 18.55 18.44 -5.12
C PRO A 187 17.57 18.87 -4.02
N GLY A 188 16.27 18.62 -4.24
CA GLY A 188 15.22 19.06 -3.33
C GLY A 188 13.83 18.48 -3.63
N PRO A 189 12.85 18.73 -2.74
CA PRO A 189 11.49 18.20 -2.86
C PRO A 189 10.78 18.58 -4.16
N ILE A 190 11.08 19.74 -4.73
CA ILE A 190 10.52 20.19 -6.02
C ILE A 190 10.78 19.20 -7.16
N ILE A 191 11.96 18.58 -7.22
CA ILE A 191 12.30 17.60 -8.26
C ILE A 191 11.39 16.38 -8.13
N GLY A 192 11.23 15.88 -6.91
CA GLY A 192 10.33 14.78 -6.62
C GLY A 192 8.88 15.13 -6.96
N ALA A 193 8.43 16.36 -6.68
CA ALA A 193 7.10 16.81 -7.04
C ALA A 193 6.88 16.80 -8.56
N ILE A 194 7.82 17.35 -9.33
CA ILE A 194 7.77 17.36 -10.81
C ILE A 194 7.74 15.93 -11.35
N LEU A 195 8.67 15.07 -10.93
CA LEU A 195 8.73 13.68 -11.39
C LEU A 195 7.46 12.89 -11.06
N ASN A 196 6.82 13.16 -9.91
CA ASN A 196 5.54 12.53 -9.57
C ASN A 196 4.40 13.06 -10.47
N GLU A 197 4.37 14.35 -10.78
CA GLU A 197 3.36 14.93 -11.69
C GLU A 197 3.48 14.36 -13.11
N LEU A 198 4.71 14.23 -13.61
CA LEU A 198 5.01 13.57 -14.88
C LEU A 198 4.58 12.11 -14.87
N LEU A 199 4.90 11.39 -13.79
CA LEU A 199 4.48 10.01 -13.65
C LEU A 199 2.96 9.88 -13.69
N GLU A 200 2.19 10.69 -12.95
CA GLU A 200 0.72 10.61 -12.97
C GLU A 200 0.14 10.76 -14.38
N MET A 201 0.70 11.65 -15.21
CA MET A 201 0.33 11.78 -16.61
C MET A 201 0.66 10.51 -17.41
N VAL A 202 1.87 9.97 -17.26
CA VAL A 202 2.31 8.75 -17.96
C VAL A 202 1.51 7.52 -17.51
N LEU A 203 1.07 7.47 -16.24
CA LEU A 203 0.19 6.42 -15.76
C LEU A 203 -1.13 6.42 -16.52
N ASP A 204 -1.65 7.57 -16.95
CA ASP A 204 -2.85 7.63 -17.78
C ASP A 204 -2.55 7.48 -19.28
N ARG A 205 -1.41 7.99 -19.75
CA ARG A 205 -0.97 8.03 -21.16
C ARG A 205 0.49 7.56 -21.32
N PRO A 206 0.75 6.24 -21.35
CA PRO A 206 2.11 5.69 -21.40
C PRO A 206 2.95 6.18 -22.58
N GLU A 207 2.31 6.45 -23.71
CA GLU A 207 2.93 6.98 -24.92
C GLU A 207 3.59 8.36 -24.73
N MET A 208 3.25 9.08 -23.66
CA MET A 208 3.87 10.36 -23.31
C MET A 208 5.22 10.19 -22.59
N ASN A 209 5.65 8.95 -22.31
CA ASN A 209 6.94 8.66 -21.66
C ASN A 209 8.11 8.79 -22.64
N THR A 210 8.29 9.98 -23.21
CA THR A 210 9.44 10.31 -24.07
C THR A 210 10.16 11.51 -23.48
N ARG A 211 11.49 11.52 -23.57
CA ARG A 211 12.32 12.62 -23.06
C ARG A 211 11.82 14.01 -23.49
N GLU A 212 11.44 14.18 -24.75
CA GLU A 212 10.95 15.45 -25.29
C GLU A 212 9.66 15.90 -24.62
N THR A 213 8.63 15.04 -24.63
CA THR A 213 7.33 15.33 -24.00
C THR A 213 7.48 15.56 -22.49
N LEU A 214 8.28 14.76 -21.81
CA LEU A 214 8.50 14.89 -20.37
C LEU A 214 9.20 16.20 -20.00
N LEU A 215 10.17 16.67 -20.79
CA LEU A 215 10.84 17.95 -20.56
C LEU A 215 9.91 19.14 -20.80
N GLU A 216 9.06 19.08 -21.82
CA GLU A 216 8.03 20.09 -22.06
C GLU A 216 7.08 20.20 -20.87
N GLN A 217 6.56 19.07 -20.40
CA GLN A 217 5.65 19.03 -19.27
C GLN A 217 6.33 19.38 -17.94
N ALA A 218 7.62 19.06 -17.80
CA ALA A 218 8.43 19.47 -16.66
C ALA A 218 8.58 20.99 -16.59
N ARG A 219 8.72 21.68 -17.73
CA ARG A 219 8.79 23.16 -17.79
C ARG A 219 7.51 23.78 -17.25
N GLU A 220 6.36 23.24 -17.64
CA GLU A 220 5.06 23.70 -17.13
C GLU A 220 4.89 23.43 -15.64
N ALA A 221 5.22 22.23 -15.17
CA ALA A 221 5.16 21.85 -13.76
C ALA A 221 6.08 22.74 -12.91
N TYR A 222 7.33 22.94 -13.34
CA TYR A 222 8.28 23.81 -12.66
C TYR A 222 7.77 25.25 -12.57
N ALA A 223 7.22 25.80 -13.65
CA ALA A 223 6.66 27.15 -13.66
C ALA A 223 5.55 27.34 -12.61
N ARG A 224 4.75 26.30 -12.34
CA ARG A 224 3.71 26.31 -11.30
C ARG A 224 4.27 26.10 -9.89
N LEU A 225 5.31 25.29 -9.74
CA LEU A 225 5.80 24.82 -8.43
C LEU A 225 6.98 25.63 -7.85
N LYS A 226 7.71 26.38 -8.69
CA LYS A 226 8.93 27.12 -8.30
C LYS A 226 8.73 28.16 -7.19
N ASP A 227 7.50 28.64 -6.99
CA ASP A 227 7.21 29.65 -5.96
C ASP A 227 6.60 29.03 -4.68
N ASP A 228 6.45 27.69 -4.62
CA ASP A 228 5.98 26.99 -3.42
C ASP A 228 7.12 26.83 -2.39
N GLU A 229 7.12 27.66 -1.36
CA GLU A 229 8.13 27.64 -0.30
C GLU A 229 8.29 26.27 0.39
N ARG A 230 7.27 25.41 0.38
CA ARG A 230 7.33 24.07 0.99
C ARG A 230 8.26 23.14 0.21
N LEU A 231 8.39 23.36 -1.10
CA LEU A 231 9.18 22.53 -2.01
C LEU A 231 10.66 22.95 -2.10
N HIS A 232 11.01 24.08 -1.48
CA HIS A 232 12.36 24.65 -1.46
C HIS A 232 13.08 24.46 -0.12
N ARG A 233 12.40 23.89 0.89
CA ARG A 233 13.04 23.58 2.17
C ARG A 233 13.94 22.36 2.01
N PRO A 234 15.23 22.43 2.41
CA PRO A 234 16.07 21.25 2.45
C PRO A 234 15.41 20.21 3.36
N GLY A 235 15.37 18.96 2.90
CA GLY A 235 14.84 17.85 3.69
C GLY A 235 15.50 17.85 5.07
N ARG A 236 14.69 17.78 6.14
CA ARG A 236 15.19 17.67 7.51
C ARG A 236 16.17 16.50 7.56
N LYS A 237 17.47 16.78 7.70
CA LYS A 237 18.43 15.76 8.11
C LYS A 237 17.94 15.27 9.47
N THR A 238 17.46 14.04 9.55
CA THR A 238 17.28 13.36 10.83
C THR A 238 18.66 13.25 11.45
N LYS A 239 18.99 14.16 12.39
CA LYS A 239 20.12 13.94 13.28
C LYS A 239 19.88 12.60 13.99
N PRO A 240 20.87 11.70 14.07
CA PRO A 240 20.81 10.61 15.03
C PRO A 240 20.54 11.24 16.40
N SER A 241 19.61 10.67 17.16
CA SER A 241 19.42 11.05 18.55
C SER A 241 20.71 10.73 19.30
N ASP A 242 21.39 11.77 19.78
CA ASP A 242 22.43 11.66 20.79
C ASP A 242 21.76 11.21 22.10
N ASP A 243 21.59 9.89 22.25
CA ASP A 243 21.33 9.23 23.54
C ASP A 243 22.34 8.08 23.68
N GLU A 244 23.62 8.43 23.59
CA GLU A 244 24.69 7.76 24.31
C GLU A 244 25.44 8.86 25.06
N VAL A 245 25.23 8.92 26.39
CA VAL A 245 26.19 9.24 27.47
C VAL A 245 25.35 9.59 28.71
N SER A 246 25.00 8.57 29.51
CA SER A 246 25.50 8.38 30.89
C SER A 246 24.78 7.25 31.59
#